data_AF-A0A536X3F0-F1
#
_entry.id   AF-A0A536X3F0-F1
#
_cell.length_a   1.000
_cell.length_b   1.000
_cell.length_c   1.000
_cell.angle_alpha   90.00
_cell.angle_beta   90.00
_cell.angle_gamma   90.00
#
_symmetry.space_group_name_H-M   'P 1'
#
loop_
_entity.id
_entity.type
_entity.pdbx_description
1 polymer ?
#
loop_
_entity_poly.entity_id
_entity_poly.type
_entity_poly.pdbx_seq_one_letter_code
_entity_poly.pdbx_strand_id
1 'polypeptide(L)'
;MSLKPTPIAAAAALALLSAALPALAQQAPPTDNKPAEAKPTTKLETVVITGIRASREQSLTQKRNADSIVEVITAEDIGKLPDKNVADAIQRIPGVNISSGAGGEGGFSENDRVSIRGTSPTLTQTLINGHAVGTGDWFVLNQTEAVGRSVSYSLLPSEIVSKVTVHKSAQADLVEGGVAGSVNIETRTPLSFKKPFTAEVSAQAIHSTLAKKTDPQLNALFNWKNEASSAGVLFQVFSETRHERRDGQEFLGYAQIDPASQAALADPRLANLWYPQLINSSLFTQKRVRKGGLFDVEFKPSNALTLDVNGFYSRLSAVNFDHSYLANPQALLDGGY
;
A
#
# COMPACT_ATOMS: atom_id res chain seq x y z
N MET A 1 24.13 -36.63 -45.13
CA MET A 1 23.72 -36.09 -43.81
C MET A 1 22.64 -35.05 -44.06
N SER A 2 21.36 -35.40 -43.84
CA SER A 2 20.23 -34.50 -44.08
C SER A 2 19.94 -33.72 -42.80
N LEU A 3 20.20 -32.41 -42.82
CA LEU A 3 19.90 -31.52 -41.70
C LEU A 3 18.45 -31.05 -41.84
N LYS A 4 17.59 -31.42 -40.88
CA LYS A 4 16.24 -30.88 -40.75
C LYS A 4 16.32 -29.52 -40.04
N PRO A 5 15.98 -28.39 -40.68
CA PRO A 5 16.04 -27.09 -40.04
C PRO A 5 14.97 -26.97 -38.95
N THR A 6 15.34 -26.40 -37.80
CA THR A 6 14.42 -26.12 -36.70
C THR A 6 13.54 -24.90 -37.03
N PRO A 7 12.32 -24.81 -36.48
CA PRO A 7 11.39 -23.70 -36.77
C PRO A 7 11.97 -22.33 -36.39
N ILE A 8 12.91 -22.29 -35.44
CA ILE A 8 13.63 -21.08 -35.02
C ILE A 8 14.60 -20.60 -36.12
N ALA A 9 15.27 -21.52 -36.83
CA ALA A 9 16.16 -21.17 -37.94
C ALA A 9 15.40 -20.59 -39.14
N ALA A 10 14.18 -21.09 -39.39
CA ALA A 10 13.29 -20.55 -40.43
C ALA A 10 12.78 -19.15 -40.07
N ALA A 11 12.44 -18.91 -38.80
CA ALA A 11 12.01 -17.58 -38.34
C ALA A 11 13.15 -16.54 -38.40
N ALA A 12 14.38 -16.93 -38.05
CA ALA A 12 15.54 -16.06 -38.14
C ALA A 12 15.89 -15.68 -39.60
N ALA A 13 15.71 -16.61 -40.54
CA ALA A 13 15.92 -16.34 -41.97
C ALA A 13 14.87 -15.36 -42.54
N LEU A 14 13.59 -15.49 -42.14
CA LEU A 14 12.54 -14.55 -42.58
C LEU A 14 12.72 -13.13 -42.00
N ALA A 15 13.22 -13.01 -40.77
CA ALA A 15 13.51 -11.72 -40.15
C ALA A 15 14.70 -11.01 -40.81
N LEU A 16 15.69 -11.75 -41.32
CA LEU A 16 16.86 -11.18 -42.01
C LEU A 16 16.55 -10.78 -43.47
N LEU A 17 15.59 -11.44 -44.13
CA LEU A 17 15.16 -11.05 -45.49
C LEU A 17 14.25 -9.81 -45.53
N SER A 18 13.63 -9.43 -44.41
CA SER A 18 12.73 -8.27 -44.36
C SER A 18 13.44 -6.92 -44.15
N ALA A 19 14.75 -6.92 -43.90
CA ALA A 19 15.57 -5.71 -43.74
C ALA A 19 16.21 -5.20 -45.04
N ALA A 20 15.94 -5.83 -46.20
CA ALA A 20 16.58 -5.53 -47.48
C ALA A 20 15.63 -4.88 -48.51
N LEU A 21 14.81 -3.92 -48.09
CA LEU A 21 14.13 -3.03 -49.05
C LEU A 21 15.09 -1.92 -49.49
N PRO A 22 15.33 -1.71 -50.80
CA PRO A 22 16.14 -0.60 -51.26
C PRO A 22 15.41 0.73 -51.02
N ALA A 23 16.11 1.67 -50.39
CA ALA A 23 15.69 3.06 -50.34
C ALA A 23 15.69 3.64 -51.76
N LEU A 24 14.50 3.88 -52.32
CA LEU A 24 14.35 4.65 -53.55
C LEU A 24 14.63 6.12 -53.24
N ALA A 25 15.78 6.62 -53.70
CA ALA A 25 16.12 8.02 -53.71
C ALA A 25 15.19 8.78 -54.68
N GLN A 26 14.34 9.66 -54.16
CA GLN A 26 13.62 10.63 -54.98
C GLN A 26 14.55 11.80 -55.33
N GLN A 27 14.77 11.98 -56.63
CA GLN A 27 15.48 13.10 -57.23
C GLN A 27 14.78 14.43 -56.91
N ALA A 28 15.57 15.44 -56.55
CA ALA A 28 15.12 16.83 -56.42
C ALA A 28 14.90 17.46 -57.81
N PRO A 29 13.79 18.20 -58.06
CA PRO A 29 13.66 19.08 -59.20
C PRO A 29 14.45 20.40 -59.00
N PRO A 30 14.76 21.13 -60.09
CA PRO A 30 15.71 22.24 -60.08
C PRO A 30 15.20 23.49 -59.37
N THR A 31 16.15 24.30 -58.91
CA THR A 31 16.03 25.56 -58.17
C THR A 31 15.23 26.64 -58.88
N ASP A 32 14.16 27.11 -58.21
CA ASP A 32 13.56 28.44 -58.43
C ASP A 32 13.72 29.29 -57.16
N ASN A 33 14.34 30.46 -57.33
CA ASN A 33 14.55 31.46 -56.28
C ASN A 33 13.21 32.11 -55.86
N LYS A 34 12.74 31.86 -54.63
CA LYS A 34 11.72 32.66 -53.93
C LYS A 34 12.09 32.80 -52.43
N PRO A 35 11.65 33.89 -51.75
CA PRO A 35 12.24 34.37 -50.49
C PRO A 35 12.14 33.37 -49.34
N ALA A 36 13.16 33.40 -48.47
CA ALA A 36 13.31 32.54 -47.30
C ALA A 36 12.07 32.53 -46.39
N GLU A 37 11.31 31.43 -46.44
CA GLU A 37 10.37 31.05 -45.39
C GLU A 37 11.16 30.59 -44.14
N ALA A 38 10.72 31.06 -42.98
CA ALA A 38 11.28 30.73 -41.69
C ALA A 38 11.34 29.21 -41.50
N LYS A 39 12.53 28.69 -41.15
CA LYS A 39 12.73 27.29 -40.77
C LYS A 39 11.65 26.88 -39.76
N PRO A 40 10.94 25.75 -39.95
CA PRO A 40 10.07 25.22 -38.92
C PRO A 40 10.94 24.90 -37.70
N THR A 41 10.61 25.52 -36.56
CA THR A 41 11.13 25.12 -35.24
C THR A 41 11.00 23.61 -35.11
N THR A 42 12.13 22.92 -35.02
CA THR A 42 12.19 21.50 -34.69
C THR A 42 11.44 21.32 -33.38
N LYS A 43 10.21 20.81 -33.42
CA LYS A 43 9.50 20.40 -32.21
C LYS A 43 10.36 19.32 -31.57
N LEU A 44 11.01 19.65 -30.46
CA LEU A 44 11.74 18.68 -29.65
C LEU A 44 10.79 17.50 -29.37
N GLU A 45 11.24 16.30 -29.71
CA GLU A 45 10.49 15.08 -29.47
C GLU A 45 10.28 14.95 -27.95
N THR A 46 9.02 15.09 -27.52
CA THR A 46 8.68 15.07 -26.10
C THR A 46 8.68 13.62 -25.64
N VAL A 47 9.72 13.21 -24.91
CA VAL A 47 9.80 11.89 -24.30
C VAL A 47 8.90 11.87 -23.06
N VAL A 48 7.76 11.19 -23.15
CA VAL A 48 6.85 10.98 -22.01
C VAL A 48 7.25 9.70 -21.30
N ILE A 49 7.87 9.85 -20.12
CA ILE A 49 8.17 8.73 -19.24
C ILE A 49 6.87 8.35 -18.51
N THR A 50 6.56 7.04 -18.43
CA THR A 50 5.35 6.52 -17.76
C THR A 50 5.71 5.40 -16.76
N GLY A 51 4.77 5.08 -15.85
CA GLY A 51 4.96 4.01 -14.86
C GLY A 51 5.88 4.39 -13.69
N ILE A 52 6.56 3.39 -13.09
CA ILE A 52 7.37 3.53 -11.85
C ILE A 52 8.45 4.62 -11.98
N ARG A 53 9.00 4.80 -13.17
CA ARG A 53 10.02 5.83 -13.39
C ARG A 53 9.41 7.23 -13.31
N ALA A 54 8.22 7.40 -13.91
CA ALA A 54 7.52 8.68 -13.91
C ALA A 54 7.01 9.06 -12.53
N SER A 55 6.44 8.10 -11.79
CA SER A 55 5.99 8.32 -10.41
C SER A 55 7.15 8.70 -9.48
N ARG A 56 8.29 8.02 -9.56
CA ARG A 56 9.50 8.40 -8.80
C ARG A 56 9.99 9.81 -9.15
N GLU A 57 9.97 10.19 -10.42
CA GLU A 57 10.35 11.53 -10.86
C GLU A 57 9.38 12.59 -10.35
N GLN A 58 8.07 12.30 -10.36
CA GLN A 58 7.05 13.16 -9.76
C GLN A 58 7.24 13.31 -8.25
N SER A 59 7.50 12.23 -7.53
CA SER A 59 7.78 12.27 -6.08
C SER A 59 9.04 13.07 -5.76
N LEU A 60 10.11 12.90 -6.54
CA LEU A 60 11.33 13.69 -6.39
C LEU A 60 11.10 15.18 -6.68
N THR A 61 10.30 15.49 -7.69
CA THR A 61 9.95 16.88 -8.03
C THR A 61 9.13 17.54 -6.92
N GLN A 62 8.11 16.85 -6.41
CA GLN A 62 7.33 17.34 -5.27
C GLN A 62 8.20 17.54 -4.03
N LYS A 63 9.09 16.59 -3.73
CA LYS A 63 10.04 16.70 -2.62
C LYS A 63 11.02 17.88 -2.77
N ARG A 64 11.48 18.17 -3.99
CA ARG A 64 12.39 19.30 -4.26
C ARG A 64 11.70 20.66 -4.15
N ASN A 65 10.42 20.72 -4.50
CA ASN A 65 9.64 21.95 -4.50
C ASN A 65 8.92 22.20 -3.17
N ALA A 66 9.00 21.26 -2.22
CA ALA A 66 8.36 21.40 -0.92
C ALA A 66 9.21 22.23 0.04
N ASP A 67 8.55 23.11 0.78
CA ASP A 67 9.16 23.92 1.84
C ASP A 67 9.44 23.10 3.13
N SER A 68 9.07 21.82 3.15
CA SER A 68 9.23 20.92 4.28
C SER A 68 9.68 19.52 3.84
N ILE A 69 10.08 18.69 4.81
CA ILE A 69 10.48 17.31 4.55
C ILE A 69 9.22 16.47 4.28
N VAL A 70 8.88 16.33 3.00
CA VAL A 70 7.78 15.51 2.51
C VAL A 70 8.27 14.30 1.72
N GLU A 71 7.48 13.24 1.73
CA GLU A 71 7.61 12.14 0.79
C GLU A 71 6.25 11.87 0.16
N VAL A 72 6.26 11.50 -1.12
CA VAL A 72 5.04 11.30 -1.89
C VAL A 72 5.11 9.96 -2.59
N ILE A 73 4.01 9.21 -2.57
CA ILE A 73 3.82 8.01 -3.40
C ILE A 73 2.53 8.19 -4.22
N THR A 74 2.56 7.87 -5.51
CA THR A 74 1.41 8.03 -6.42
C THR A 74 0.71 6.70 -6.68
N ALA A 75 -0.52 6.74 -7.21
CA ALA A 75 -1.31 5.57 -7.55
C ALA A 75 -0.58 4.60 -8.48
N GLU A 76 0.24 5.10 -9.40
CA GLU A 76 1.06 4.25 -10.28
C GLU A 76 2.10 3.43 -9.53
N ASP A 77 2.62 3.92 -8.41
CA ASP A 77 3.55 3.17 -7.55
C ASP A 77 2.80 2.16 -6.66
N ILE A 78 1.65 2.56 -6.12
CA ILE A 78 0.81 1.72 -5.25
C ILE A 78 0.23 0.53 -6.04
N GLY A 79 -0.25 0.75 -7.27
CA GLY A 79 -0.94 -0.27 -8.06
C GLY A 79 -0.02 -1.23 -8.85
N LYS A 80 1.28 -0.95 -8.93
CA LYS A 80 2.26 -1.80 -9.65
C LYS A 80 2.88 -2.89 -8.79
N LEU A 81 2.77 -2.76 -7.47
CA LEU A 81 3.18 -3.78 -6.53
C LEU A 81 1.92 -4.36 -5.88
N PRO A 82 1.97 -5.61 -5.38
CA PRO A 82 0.80 -6.29 -4.83
C PRO A 82 0.46 -5.77 -3.42
N ASP A 83 0.40 -4.46 -3.24
CA ASP A 83 0.04 -3.78 -2.00
C ASP A 83 -1.43 -4.01 -1.69
N LYS A 84 -1.71 -4.49 -0.48
CA LYS A 84 -3.08 -4.84 -0.08
C LYS A 84 -3.77 -3.66 0.56
N ASN A 85 -3.02 -2.85 1.29
CA ASN A 85 -3.54 -1.63 1.84
C ASN A 85 -2.55 -0.48 1.67
N VAL A 86 -2.96 0.69 2.12
CA VAL A 86 -2.14 1.90 1.99
C VAL A 86 -0.84 1.79 2.80
N ALA A 87 -0.84 1.13 3.96
CA ALA A 87 0.34 0.95 4.80
C ALA A 87 1.43 0.12 4.09
N ASP A 88 1.04 -0.94 3.38
CA ASP A 88 1.96 -1.76 2.57
C ASP A 88 2.66 -0.93 1.49
N ALA A 89 1.95 0.03 0.90
CA ALA A 89 2.53 0.86 -0.15
C ALA A 89 3.54 1.87 0.40
N ILE A 90 3.20 2.54 1.52
CA ILE A 90 4.05 3.57 2.12
C ILE A 90 5.20 3.03 2.97
N GLN A 91 5.24 1.73 3.28
CA GLN A 91 6.38 1.12 3.98
C GLN A 91 7.72 1.32 3.23
N ARG A 92 7.66 1.61 1.93
CA ARG A 92 8.82 1.85 1.07
C ARG A 92 9.40 3.24 1.22
N ILE A 93 8.70 4.14 1.92
CA ILE A 93 9.13 5.51 2.14
C ILE A 93 10.22 5.50 3.21
N PRO A 94 11.38 6.15 2.98
CA PRO A 94 12.45 6.20 3.97
C PRO A 94 11.97 6.81 5.29
N GLY A 95 12.30 6.17 6.42
CA GLY A 95 11.88 6.65 7.74
C GLY A 95 10.38 6.54 8.01
N VAL A 96 9.64 5.79 7.19
CA VAL A 96 8.32 5.27 7.54
C VAL A 96 8.51 3.84 8.03
N ASN A 97 7.94 3.56 9.19
CA ASN A 97 7.94 2.25 9.81
C ASN A 97 6.48 1.78 9.90
N ILE A 98 6.29 0.49 9.69
CA ILE A 98 4.99 -0.17 9.74
C ILE A 98 4.96 -1.09 10.96
N SER A 99 3.78 -1.24 11.56
CA SER A 99 3.50 -2.30 12.51
C SER A 99 2.35 -3.14 11.98
N SER A 100 2.48 -4.45 12.10
CA SER A 100 1.46 -5.40 11.67
C SER A 100 0.27 -5.49 12.63
N GLY A 101 0.29 -4.72 13.72
CA GLY A 101 -0.80 -4.55 14.68
C GLY A 101 -0.43 -3.56 15.80
N ALA A 102 -1.40 -3.16 16.62
CA ALA A 102 -1.18 -2.48 17.89
C ALA A 102 -0.83 -3.50 19.00
N GLY A 103 0.05 -3.12 19.93
CA GLY A 103 0.24 -3.78 21.23
C GLY A 103 0.37 -5.32 21.25
N GLY A 104 1.09 -5.91 20.30
CA GLY A 104 1.36 -7.36 20.33
C GLY A 104 0.19 -8.25 19.90
N GLU A 105 -0.88 -7.71 19.28
CA GLU A 105 -2.03 -8.46 18.74
C GLU A 105 -1.67 -9.46 17.62
N GLY A 106 -0.39 -9.51 17.25
CA GLY A 106 0.15 -10.32 16.17
C GLY A 106 -0.05 -9.65 14.82
N GLY A 107 0.88 -9.91 13.90
CA GLY A 107 0.72 -9.48 12.53
C GLY A 107 -0.28 -10.32 11.76
N PHE A 108 -1.21 -9.66 11.08
CA PHE A 108 -2.01 -10.26 10.01
C PHE A 108 -1.26 -10.08 8.68
N SER A 109 -1.73 -10.69 7.58
CA SER A 109 -1.04 -10.64 6.27
C SER A 109 -1.08 -9.26 5.58
N GLU A 110 -1.23 -8.19 6.35
CA GLU A 110 -1.38 -6.79 6.00
C GLU A 110 -0.77 -5.92 7.11
N ASN A 111 -0.11 -4.82 6.73
CA ASN A 111 0.39 -3.87 7.71
C ASN A 111 -0.73 -3.01 8.27
N ASP A 112 -0.78 -2.78 9.57
CA ASP A 112 -1.93 -2.15 10.21
C ASP A 112 -1.66 -0.71 10.63
N ARG A 113 -0.49 -0.42 11.21
CA ARG A 113 -0.17 0.90 11.77
C ARG A 113 1.08 1.48 11.14
N VAL A 114 1.18 2.80 11.18
CA VAL A 114 2.28 3.57 10.59
C VAL A 114 2.92 4.46 11.64
N SER A 115 4.24 4.46 11.66
CA SER A 115 5.09 5.34 12.47
C SER A 115 6.09 6.05 11.59
N ILE A 116 6.55 7.21 12.04
CA ILE A 116 7.52 8.04 11.33
C ILE A 116 8.77 8.13 12.21
N ARG A 117 9.95 7.93 11.62
CA ARG A 117 11.26 8.03 12.28
C ARG A 117 11.38 7.17 13.56
N GLY A 118 10.79 5.98 13.54
CA GLY A 118 10.85 5.04 14.67
C GLY A 118 10.09 5.47 15.93
N THR A 119 9.25 6.51 15.86
CA THR A 119 8.41 6.91 17.00
C THR A 119 7.22 5.96 17.17
N SER A 120 6.49 6.09 18.29
CA SER A 120 5.20 5.41 18.44
C SER A 120 4.24 5.79 17.31
N PRO A 121 3.47 4.84 16.73
CA PRO A 121 2.38 5.14 15.79
C PRO A 121 1.33 6.11 16.34
N THR A 122 1.19 6.20 17.67
CA THR A 122 0.24 7.13 18.33
C THR A 122 0.63 8.61 18.18
N LEU A 123 1.88 8.88 17.77
CA LEU A 123 2.39 10.22 17.51
C LEU A 123 2.28 10.62 16.02
N THR A 124 1.84 9.69 15.17
CA THR A 124 1.58 9.94 13.74
C THR A 124 0.10 10.25 13.55
N GLN A 125 -0.20 11.32 12.82
CA GLN A 125 -1.57 11.63 12.43
C GLN A 125 -1.88 11.08 11.04
N THR A 126 -3.01 10.40 10.89
CA THR A 126 -3.52 9.97 9.58
C THR A 126 -4.67 10.87 9.14
N LEU A 127 -4.62 11.32 7.89
CA LEU A 127 -5.67 12.09 7.26
C LEU A 127 -6.15 11.40 5.99
N ILE A 128 -7.42 11.59 5.66
CA ILE A 128 -8.01 11.21 4.37
C ILE A 128 -8.56 12.49 3.75
N ASN A 129 -8.07 12.85 2.56
CA ASN A 129 -8.42 14.10 1.88
C ASN A 129 -8.30 15.33 2.82
N GLY A 130 -7.22 15.39 3.61
CA GLY A 130 -6.97 16.47 4.58
C GLY A 130 -7.79 16.43 5.87
N HIS A 131 -8.69 15.45 6.03
CA HIS A 131 -9.50 15.30 7.25
C HIS A 131 -8.89 14.26 8.18
N ALA A 132 -8.67 14.63 9.44
CA ALA A 132 -8.15 13.71 10.44
C ALA A 132 -9.14 12.56 10.67
N VAL A 133 -8.62 11.34 10.71
CA VAL A 133 -9.40 10.14 11.01
C VAL A 133 -8.94 9.50 12.31
N GLY A 134 -9.85 8.78 12.96
CA GLY A 134 -9.58 7.97 14.15
C GLY A 134 -10.19 6.59 13.99
N THR A 135 -9.59 5.59 14.63
CA THR A 135 -10.12 4.21 14.64
C THR A 135 -10.11 3.67 16.06
N GLY A 136 -11.13 2.89 16.41
CA GLY A 136 -11.08 2.06 17.60
C GLY A 136 -10.28 0.77 17.34
N ASP A 137 -9.61 0.28 18.37
CA ASP A 137 -8.93 -1.01 18.36
C ASP A 137 -9.89 -2.15 18.65
N TRP A 138 -9.76 -3.27 17.93
CA TRP A 138 -10.62 -4.44 18.12
C TRP A 138 -10.06 -5.39 19.18
N PHE A 139 -8.73 -5.49 19.32
CA PHE A 139 -8.08 -6.39 20.27
C PHE A 139 -8.14 -5.84 21.70
N VAL A 140 -8.53 -6.68 22.65
CA VAL A 140 -8.87 -6.22 24.02
C VAL A 140 -7.71 -5.52 24.74
N LEU A 141 -6.48 -6.01 24.60
CA LEU A 141 -5.31 -5.39 25.26
C LEU A 141 -4.98 -4.03 24.66
N ASN A 142 -5.28 -3.82 23.38
CA ASN A 142 -5.09 -2.53 22.71
C ASN A 142 -6.12 -1.48 23.16
N GLN A 143 -7.27 -1.92 23.66
CA GLN A 143 -8.32 -1.04 24.19
C GLN A 143 -8.03 -0.55 25.61
N THR A 144 -7.07 -1.15 26.33
CA THR A 144 -6.76 -0.77 27.72
C THR A 144 -5.31 -0.33 27.91
N GLU A 145 -4.35 -0.96 27.24
CA GLU A 145 -2.91 -0.71 27.45
C GLU A 145 -2.29 0.15 26.34
N ALA A 146 -2.81 0.06 25.11
CA ALA A 146 -2.29 0.78 23.94
C ALA A 146 -3.28 1.82 23.37
N VAL A 147 -4.17 2.35 24.21
CA VAL A 147 -5.15 3.38 23.80
C VAL A 147 -4.42 4.58 23.23
N GLY A 148 -4.66 4.86 21.95
CA GLY A 148 -3.88 5.85 21.23
C GLY A 148 -4.64 6.54 20.10
N ARG A 149 -3.99 7.56 19.53
CA ARG A 149 -4.48 8.32 18.37
C ARG A 149 -4.03 7.72 17.04
N SER A 150 -3.46 6.51 17.07
CA SER A 150 -3.06 5.81 15.85
C SER A 150 -4.29 5.36 15.08
N VAL A 151 -4.14 5.18 13.77
CA VAL A 151 -5.19 4.70 12.86
C VAL A 151 -4.84 3.34 12.28
N SER A 152 -5.81 2.42 12.23
CA SER A 152 -5.68 1.15 11.51
C SER A 152 -5.88 1.38 10.01
N TYR A 153 -4.92 0.89 9.22
CA TYR A 153 -4.91 0.98 7.77
C TYR A 153 -5.60 -0.22 7.10
N SER A 154 -6.05 -1.21 7.89
CA SER A 154 -6.78 -2.39 7.41
C SER A 154 -8.03 -2.05 6.60
N LEU A 155 -8.70 -0.93 6.91
CA LEU A 155 -9.90 -0.45 6.20
C LEU A 155 -9.59 0.31 4.90
N LEU A 156 -8.33 0.62 4.61
CA LEU A 156 -7.90 1.47 3.51
C LEU A 156 -7.25 0.63 2.41
N PRO A 157 -8.03 0.14 1.42
CA PRO A 157 -7.46 -0.57 0.28
C PRO A 157 -6.53 0.34 -0.51
N SER A 158 -5.55 -0.25 -1.20
CA SER A 158 -4.56 0.47 -1.99
C SER A 158 -5.18 1.09 -3.27
N GLU A 159 -6.29 0.52 -3.74
CA GLU A 159 -6.92 0.86 -5.02
C GLU A 159 -7.66 2.19 -5.06
N ILE A 160 -8.13 2.70 -3.91
CA ILE A 160 -8.87 3.97 -3.83
C ILE A 160 -7.94 5.19 -3.81
N VAL A 161 -6.64 4.95 -3.62
CA VAL A 161 -5.66 6.02 -3.39
C VAL A 161 -5.17 6.56 -4.72
N SER A 162 -5.16 7.89 -4.81
CA SER A 162 -4.50 8.65 -5.87
C SER A 162 -3.05 8.92 -5.51
N LYS A 163 -2.83 9.34 -4.26
CA LYS A 163 -1.52 9.73 -3.75
C LYS A 163 -1.52 9.64 -2.23
N VAL A 164 -0.36 9.32 -1.65
CA VAL A 164 -0.14 9.50 -0.21
C VAL A 164 1.02 10.47 -0.01
N THR A 165 0.78 11.49 0.80
CA THR A 165 1.77 12.49 1.19
C THR A 165 2.13 12.28 2.66
N VAL A 166 3.40 12.04 2.94
CA VAL A 166 3.92 11.89 4.30
C VAL A 166 4.70 13.16 4.67
N HIS A 167 4.13 13.96 5.56
CA HIS A 167 4.79 15.13 6.14
C HIS A 167 5.57 14.70 7.37
N LYS A 168 6.90 14.84 7.33
CA LYS A 168 7.78 14.47 8.46
C LYS A 168 8.18 15.68 9.30
N SER A 169 7.70 16.86 8.94
CA SER A 169 7.99 18.11 9.65
C SER A 169 6.69 18.88 9.79
N ALA A 170 6.50 19.54 10.92
CA ALA A 170 5.34 20.38 11.15
C ALA A 170 5.39 21.61 10.24
N GLN A 171 4.22 22.03 9.77
CA GLN A 171 4.01 23.30 9.06
C GLN A 171 2.72 23.93 9.58
N ALA A 172 2.61 25.24 9.51
CA ALA A 172 1.49 25.99 10.08
C ALA A 172 0.17 25.79 9.32
N ASP A 173 0.25 25.37 8.06
CA ASP A 173 -0.88 25.07 7.18
C ASP A 173 -1.40 23.63 7.32
N LEU A 174 -0.70 22.77 8.08
CA LEU A 174 -1.14 21.41 8.35
C LEU A 174 -2.10 21.36 9.53
N VAL A 175 -3.05 20.42 9.48
CA VAL A 175 -3.92 20.09 10.61
C VAL A 175 -3.06 19.62 11.79
N GLU A 176 -3.34 20.13 12.98
CA GLU A 176 -2.65 19.71 14.20
C GLU A 176 -2.97 18.26 14.59
N GLY A 177 -2.05 17.60 15.29
CA GLY A 177 -2.30 16.29 15.91
C GLY A 177 -1.20 15.24 15.75
N GLY A 178 -0.23 15.45 14.85
CA GLY A 178 0.88 14.51 14.60
C GLY A 178 2.24 15.07 15.00
N VAL A 179 2.69 14.80 16.23
CA VAL A 179 4.00 15.28 16.74
C VAL A 179 5.16 14.69 15.92
N ALA A 180 5.04 13.43 15.49
CA ALA A 180 6.03 12.78 14.62
C ALA A 180 5.90 13.20 13.14
N GLY A 181 4.76 13.80 12.77
CA GLY A 181 4.35 14.08 11.41
C GLY A 181 2.97 13.54 11.08
N SER A 182 2.58 13.66 9.82
CA SER A 182 1.29 13.24 9.32
C SER A 182 1.38 12.45 8.01
N VAL A 183 0.40 11.59 7.79
CA VAL A 183 0.20 10.80 6.57
C VAL A 183 -1.16 11.19 6.00
N ASN A 184 -1.17 11.95 4.91
CA ASN A 184 -2.38 12.34 4.21
C ASN A 184 -2.62 11.43 3.00
N ILE A 185 -3.74 10.73 3.01
CA ILE A 185 -4.17 9.80 1.97
C ILE A 185 -5.17 10.55 1.09
N GLU A 186 -4.78 10.85 -0.14
CA GLU A 186 -5.61 11.53 -1.12
C GLU A 186 -6.27 10.48 -2.01
N THR A 187 -7.60 10.43 -2.01
CA THR A 187 -8.37 9.54 -2.87
C THR A 187 -8.39 10.05 -4.31
N ARG A 188 -8.82 9.20 -5.25
CA ARG A 188 -8.99 9.60 -6.64
C ARG A 188 -10.13 10.62 -6.78
N THR A 189 -9.85 11.75 -7.42
CA THR A 189 -10.83 12.81 -7.71
C THR A 189 -11.12 12.87 -9.22
N PRO A 190 -12.34 13.24 -9.64
CA PRO A 190 -12.73 13.15 -11.04
C PRO A 190 -11.96 14.10 -11.97
N LEU A 191 -11.62 15.31 -11.51
CA LEU A 191 -10.94 16.30 -12.34
C LEU A 191 -9.45 15.97 -12.57
N SER A 192 -8.85 15.11 -11.74
CA SER A 192 -7.44 14.68 -11.85
C SER A 192 -7.16 13.78 -13.07
N PHE A 193 -8.19 13.13 -13.61
CA PHE A 193 -8.05 12.26 -14.78
C PHE A 193 -7.74 13.06 -16.05
N LYS A 194 -6.87 12.53 -16.90
CA LYS A 194 -6.49 13.20 -18.16
C LYS A 194 -7.63 13.21 -19.19
N LYS A 195 -8.42 12.13 -19.25
CA LYS A 195 -9.48 11.96 -20.23
C LYS A 195 -10.85 12.34 -19.66
N PRO A 196 -11.78 12.88 -20.46
CA PRO A 196 -13.16 13.15 -20.03
C PRO A 196 -13.90 11.91 -19.52
N PHE A 197 -13.62 10.75 -20.09
CA PHE A 197 -14.18 9.48 -19.66
C PHE A 197 -13.05 8.51 -19.31
N THR A 198 -13.14 7.85 -18.17
CA THR A 198 -12.23 6.77 -17.77
C THR A 198 -13.01 5.67 -17.07
N ALA A 199 -12.80 4.43 -17.49
CA ALA A 199 -13.32 3.25 -16.82
C ALA A 199 -12.17 2.26 -16.63
N GLU A 200 -12.05 1.72 -15.42
CA GLU A 200 -11.00 0.76 -15.06
C GLU A 200 -11.65 -0.44 -14.39
N VAL A 201 -11.21 -1.64 -14.74
CA VAL A 201 -11.58 -2.88 -14.06
C VAL A 201 -10.31 -3.66 -13.81
N SER A 202 -10.12 -4.11 -12.58
CA SER A 202 -8.99 -4.96 -12.19
C SER A 202 -9.50 -6.19 -11.44
N ALA A 203 -8.99 -7.35 -11.83
CA ALA A 203 -9.22 -8.61 -11.15
C ALA A 203 -7.87 -9.26 -10.82
N GLN A 204 -7.72 -9.69 -9.58
CA GLN A 204 -6.55 -10.41 -9.08
C GLN A 204 -7.00 -11.65 -8.33
N ALA A 205 -6.11 -12.63 -8.22
CA ALA A 205 -6.33 -13.82 -7.41
C ALA A 205 -5.04 -14.15 -6.64
N ILE A 206 -5.19 -14.56 -5.38
CA ILE A 206 -4.07 -14.93 -4.50
C ILE A 206 -4.27 -16.37 -4.08
N HIS A 207 -3.26 -17.21 -4.27
CA HIS A 207 -3.27 -18.58 -3.75
C HIS A 207 -2.46 -18.65 -2.45
N SER A 208 -3.14 -18.84 -1.32
CA SER A 208 -2.53 -19.05 -0.01
C SER A 208 -2.17 -20.53 0.16
N THR A 209 -0.89 -20.86 0.26
CA THR A 209 -0.40 -22.25 0.34
C THR A 209 -0.78 -22.94 1.64
N LEU A 210 -0.67 -22.27 2.80
CA LEU A 210 -1.06 -22.85 4.10
C LEU A 210 -2.58 -23.04 4.19
N ALA A 211 -3.37 -22.03 3.79
CA ALA A 211 -4.83 -22.12 3.80
C ALA A 211 -5.39 -23.02 2.69
N LYS A 212 -4.59 -23.31 1.65
CA LYS A 212 -4.98 -24.06 0.44
C LYS A 212 -6.22 -23.46 -0.25
N LYS A 213 -6.25 -22.13 -0.35
CA LYS A 213 -7.36 -21.38 -0.95
C LYS A 213 -6.84 -20.40 -1.99
N THR A 214 -7.61 -20.23 -3.07
CA THR A 214 -7.41 -19.16 -4.04
C THR A 214 -8.52 -18.15 -3.84
N ASP A 215 -8.15 -16.92 -3.51
CA ASP A 215 -9.12 -15.88 -3.20
C ASP A 215 -9.07 -14.73 -4.20
N PRO A 216 -10.25 -14.19 -4.59
CA PRO A 216 -10.34 -13.11 -5.56
C PRO A 216 -10.25 -11.72 -4.92
N GLN A 217 -9.76 -10.77 -5.72
CA GLN A 217 -9.76 -9.34 -5.44
C GLN A 217 -10.22 -8.61 -6.70
N LEU A 218 -11.26 -7.80 -6.56
CA LEU A 218 -11.94 -7.11 -7.65
C LEU A 218 -12.01 -5.62 -7.33
N ASN A 219 -11.76 -4.79 -8.34
CA ASN A 219 -11.96 -3.36 -8.25
C ASN A 219 -12.45 -2.82 -9.60
N ALA A 220 -13.38 -1.87 -9.55
CA ALA A 220 -13.95 -1.22 -10.71
C ALA A 220 -14.11 0.27 -10.43
N LEU A 221 -13.70 1.10 -11.38
CA LEU A 221 -13.78 2.55 -11.32
C LEU A 221 -14.47 3.08 -12.57
N PHE A 222 -15.34 4.04 -12.36
CA PHE A 222 -15.95 4.88 -13.38
C PHE A 222 -15.66 6.34 -13.05
N ASN A 223 -15.21 7.08 -14.05
CA ASN A 223 -14.99 8.51 -13.95
C ASN A 223 -15.51 9.22 -15.20
N TRP A 224 -16.20 10.33 -14.96
CA TRP A 224 -16.56 11.28 -15.98
C TRP A 224 -16.19 12.70 -15.54
N LYS A 225 -15.64 13.49 -16.44
CA LYS A 225 -15.49 14.94 -16.30
C LYS A 225 -15.84 15.63 -17.59
N ASN A 226 -16.25 16.89 -17.50
CA ASN A 226 -16.46 17.72 -18.68
C ASN A 226 -15.12 18.11 -19.34
N GLU A 227 -15.18 18.53 -20.61
CA GLU A 227 -13.97 18.89 -21.37
C GLU A 227 -13.21 20.06 -20.75
N ALA A 228 -13.93 21.01 -20.13
CA ALA A 228 -13.34 22.15 -19.43
C ALA A 228 -12.65 21.77 -18.10
N SER A 229 -12.75 20.51 -17.65
CA SER A 229 -12.23 20.06 -16.35
C SER A 229 -12.71 20.93 -15.18
N SER A 230 -13.97 21.35 -15.23
CA SER A 230 -14.64 22.18 -14.23
C SER A 230 -15.76 21.44 -13.49
N ALA A 231 -16.19 20.27 -13.97
CA ALA A 231 -17.19 19.44 -13.30
C ALA A 231 -16.91 17.97 -13.58
N GLY A 232 -17.07 17.11 -12.58
CA GLY A 232 -16.89 15.68 -12.75
C GLY A 232 -17.51 14.85 -11.64
N VAL A 233 -17.70 13.57 -11.94
CA VAL A 233 -18.20 12.56 -11.01
C VAL A 233 -17.36 11.30 -11.13
N LEU A 234 -17.07 10.70 -9.98
CA LEU A 234 -16.33 9.45 -9.88
C LEU A 234 -17.08 8.48 -8.97
N PHE A 235 -17.06 7.22 -9.36
CA PHE A 235 -17.56 6.11 -8.58
C PHE A 235 -16.59 4.95 -8.67
N GLN A 236 -16.23 4.37 -7.52
CA GLN A 236 -15.34 3.22 -7.45
C GLN A 236 -15.86 2.22 -6.43
N VAL A 237 -15.74 0.93 -6.75
CA VAL A 237 -16.12 -0.18 -5.86
C VAL A 237 -15.03 -1.22 -5.82
N PHE A 238 -14.84 -1.82 -4.65
CA PHE A 238 -13.86 -2.88 -4.45
C PHE A 238 -14.42 -4.01 -3.58
N SER A 239 -13.91 -5.21 -3.81
CA SER A 239 -14.19 -6.40 -3.01
C SER A 239 -12.98 -7.31 -3.00
N GLU A 240 -12.58 -7.75 -1.82
CA GLU A 240 -11.46 -8.65 -1.60
C GLU A 240 -11.87 -9.72 -0.59
N THR A 241 -11.52 -10.97 -0.88
CA THR A 241 -11.57 -12.07 0.10
C THR A 241 -10.16 -12.59 0.29
N ARG A 242 -9.82 -13.03 1.51
CA ARG A 242 -8.58 -13.74 1.82
C ARG A 242 -8.81 -14.78 2.90
N HIS A 243 -8.25 -15.96 2.70
CA HIS A 243 -8.07 -16.98 3.72
C HIS A 243 -6.61 -17.00 4.14
N GLU A 244 -6.41 -16.88 5.45
CA GLU A 244 -5.12 -16.86 6.09
C GLU A 244 -5.00 -18.04 7.05
N ARG A 245 -3.80 -18.59 7.15
CA ARG A 245 -3.44 -19.60 8.14
C ARG A 245 -2.02 -19.33 8.61
N ARG A 246 -1.84 -19.33 9.93
CA ARG A 246 -0.56 -19.23 10.61
C ARG A 246 -0.45 -20.40 11.57
N ASP A 247 0.65 -21.13 11.46
CA ASP A 247 1.01 -22.22 12.36
C ASP A 247 2.28 -21.77 13.07
N GLY A 248 2.29 -21.76 14.40
CA GLY A 248 3.40 -21.18 15.14
C GLY A 248 3.59 -21.73 16.55
N GLN A 249 4.82 -21.56 17.04
CA GLN A 249 5.14 -21.68 18.46
C GLN A 249 5.31 -20.27 19.00
N GLU A 250 4.45 -19.88 19.94
CA GLU A 250 4.47 -18.59 20.60
C GLU A 250 4.94 -18.78 22.04
N PHE A 251 5.64 -17.77 22.57
CA PHE A 251 6.05 -17.71 23.98
C PHE A 251 5.48 -16.43 24.56
N LEU A 252 4.45 -16.54 25.41
CA LEU A 252 3.76 -15.36 25.94
C LEU A 252 4.43 -14.88 27.24
N GLY A 253 5.72 -14.60 27.13
CA GLY A 253 6.54 -14.04 28.19
C GLY A 253 7.61 -14.98 28.75
N TYR A 254 8.41 -14.41 29.64
CA TYR A 254 9.42 -15.12 30.41
C TYR A 254 9.22 -14.77 31.88
N ALA A 255 9.54 -15.71 32.76
CA ALA A 255 9.60 -15.46 34.19
C ALA A 255 10.89 -15.99 34.77
N GLN A 256 11.24 -15.50 35.95
CA GLN A 256 12.33 -16.05 36.73
C GLN A 256 11.80 -17.10 37.70
N ILE A 257 12.55 -18.18 37.87
CA ILE A 257 12.26 -19.18 38.91
C ILE A 257 12.41 -18.51 40.28
N ASP A 258 11.34 -18.51 41.07
CA ASP A 258 11.34 -17.97 42.43
C ASP A 258 12.38 -18.73 43.28
N PRO A 259 13.31 -18.05 43.97
CA PRO A 259 14.24 -18.67 44.92
C PRO A 259 13.57 -19.53 46.01
N ALA A 260 12.29 -19.27 46.33
CA ALA A 260 11.49 -20.03 47.28
C ALA A 260 10.70 -21.19 46.65
N SER A 261 10.73 -21.38 45.32
CA SER A 261 10.04 -22.47 44.65
C SER A 261 10.62 -23.84 45.03
N GLN A 262 9.83 -24.92 44.92
CA GLN A 262 10.30 -26.28 45.20
C GLN A 262 11.48 -26.67 44.30
N ALA A 263 11.46 -26.22 43.04
CA ALA A 263 12.57 -26.44 42.10
C ALA A 263 13.87 -25.76 42.56
N ALA A 264 13.82 -24.50 43.02
CA ALA A 264 14.99 -23.79 43.53
C ALA A 264 15.48 -24.32 44.88
N LEU A 265 14.58 -24.82 45.73
CA LEU A 265 14.94 -25.50 46.98
C LEU A 265 15.65 -26.85 46.71
N ALA A 266 15.27 -27.56 45.65
CA ALA A 266 15.91 -28.82 45.25
C ALA A 266 17.26 -28.63 44.55
N ASP A 267 17.40 -27.59 43.72
CA ASP A 267 18.67 -27.18 43.11
C ASP A 267 18.82 -25.64 43.17
N PRO A 268 19.60 -25.11 44.14
CA PRO A 268 19.79 -23.67 44.33
C PRO A 268 20.33 -22.92 43.11
N ARG A 269 20.93 -23.61 42.14
CA ARG A 269 21.42 -23.00 40.89
C ARG A 269 20.30 -22.55 39.96
N LEU A 270 19.07 -23.03 40.18
CA LEU A 270 17.89 -22.67 39.38
C LEU A 270 17.28 -21.33 39.82
N ALA A 271 17.60 -20.83 41.01
CA ALA A 271 17.06 -19.58 41.53
C ALA A 271 17.37 -18.39 40.59
N ASN A 272 16.36 -17.56 40.30
CA ASN A 272 16.41 -16.41 39.41
C ASN A 272 16.72 -16.70 37.93
N LEU A 273 16.75 -17.97 37.52
CA LEU A 273 16.95 -18.32 36.12
C LEU A 273 15.69 -17.98 35.30
N TRP A 274 15.87 -17.34 34.15
CA TRP A 274 14.79 -17.05 33.23
C TRP A 274 14.36 -18.31 32.48
N TYR A 275 13.05 -18.53 32.40
CA TYR A 275 12.46 -19.58 31.59
C TYR A 275 11.22 -19.05 30.84
N PRO A 276 10.89 -19.61 29.68
CA PRO A 276 9.72 -19.18 28.91
C PRO A 276 8.44 -19.61 29.62
N GLN A 277 7.49 -18.70 29.72
CA GLN A 277 6.14 -18.99 30.18
C GLN A 277 5.19 -19.12 29.00
N LEU A 278 4.04 -19.77 29.24
CA LEU A 278 2.91 -19.81 28.31
C LEU A 278 3.36 -20.20 26.89
N ILE A 279 4.05 -21.34 26.82
CA ILE A 279 4.56 -21.92 25.58
C ILE A 279 3.34 -22.42 24.79
N ASN A 280 2.97 -21.69 23.74
CA ASN A 280 1.74 -21.91 23.00
C ASN A 280 2.00 -22.48 21.59
N SER A 281 1.48 -23.65 21.30
CA SER A 281 1.40 -24.13 19.91
C SER A 281 0.08 -23.66 19.30
N SER A 282 0.14 -22.67 18.41
CA SER A 282 -1.02 -22.01 17.82
C SER A 282 -1.27 -22.46 16.38
N LEU A 283 -2.53 -22.77 16.10
CA LEU A 283 -3.11 -22.84 14.76
C LEU A 283 -4.13 -21.71 14.65
N PHE A 284 -3.73 -20.65 13.95
CA PHE A 284 -4.58 -19.51 13.68
C PHE A 284 -5.07 -19.57 12.24
N THR A 285 -6.37 -19.40 12.03
CA THR A 285 -6.97 -19.24 10.70
C THR A 285 -7.90 -18.04 10.67
N GLN A 286 -7.97 -17.34 9.55
CA GLN A 286 -8.85 -16.18 9.42
C GLN A 286 -9.42 -16.10 8.00
N LYS A 287 -10.69 -15.73 7.91
CA LYS A 287 -11.32 -15.31 6.66
C LYS A 287 -11.58 -13.81 6.71
N ARG A 288 -10.81 -13.07 5.92
CA ARG A 288 -10.94 -11.63 5.72
C ARG A 288 -11.80 -11.37 4.49
N VAL A 289 -12.82 -10.53 4.63
CA VAL A 289 -13.62 -10.02 3.52
C VAL A 289 -13.71 -8.52 3.66
N ARG A 290 -13.12 -7.80 2.71
CA ARG A 290 -13.14 -6.34 2.66
C ARG A 290 -13.90 -5.90 1.43
N LYS A 291 -14.88 -5.02 1.62
CA LYS A 291 -15.69 -4.48 0.53
C LYS A 291 -16.10 -3.04 0.83
N GLY A 292 -16.26 -2.27 -0.22
CA GLY A 292 -16.59 -0.87 -0.08
C GLY A 292 -16.56 -0.13 -1.41
N GLY A 293 -16.54 1.19 -1.30
CA GLY A 293 -16.50 2.07 -2.44
C GLY A 293 -16.23 3.52 -2.06
N LEU A 294 -16.01 4.31 -3.10
CA LEU A 294 -15.78 5.74 -3.07
C LEU A 294 -16.72 6.37 -4.09
N PHE A 295 -17.31 7.49 -3.73
CA PHE A 295 -17.89 8.41 -4.70
C PHE A 295 -17.32 9.81 -4.49
N ASP A 296 -17.26 10.59 -5.56
CA ASP A 296 -16.77 11.95 -5.54
C ASP A 296 -17.51 12.76 -6.62
N VAL A 297 -17.99 13.94 -6.24
CA VAL A 297 -18.58 14.93 -7.14
C VAL A 297 -17.85 16.24 -6.93
N GLU A 298 -17.15 16.69 -7.97
CA GLU A 298 -16.31 17.88 -7.92
C GLU A 298 -16.82 18.92 -8.91
N PHE A 299 -16.98 20.16 -8.45
CA PHE A 299 -17.37 21.30 -9.27
C PHE A 299 -16.46 22.51 -8.99
N LYS A 300 -15.75 22.95 -10.01
CA LYS A 300 -14.82 24.07 -9.99
C LYS A 300 -15.35 25.22 -10.86
N PRO A 301 -16.24 26.08 -10.33
CA PRO A 301 -16.81 27.20 -11.09
C PRO A 301 -15.78 28.27 -11.47
N SER A 302 -14.66 28.36 -10.75
CA SER A 302 -13.57 29.30 -11.06
C SER A 302 -12.22 28.72 -10.63
N ASN A 303 -11.11 29.40 -10.97
CA ASN A 303 -9.79 28.97 -10.52
C ASN A 303 -9.57 29.08 -9.00
N ALA A 304 -10.38 29.89 -8.30
CA ALA A 304 -10.24 30.18 -6.87
C ALA A 304 -11.24 29.41 -5.99
N LEU A 305 -12.23 28.73 -6.58
CA LEU A 305 -13.28 28.04 -5.85
C LEU A 305 -13.47 26.64 -6.41
N THR A 306 -13.31 25.64 -5.56
CA THR A 306 -13.71 24.24 -5.79
C THR A 306 -14.75 23.87 -4.74
N LEU A 307 -15.85 23.27 -5.19
CA LEU A 307 -16.86 22.65 -4.37
C LEU A 307 -16.75 21.14 -4.58
N ASP A 308 -16.63 20.38 -3.49
CA ASP A 308 -16.38 18.95 -3.52
C ASP A 308 -17.31 18.26 -2.51
N VAL A 309 -17.96 17.19 -2.97
CA VAL A 309 -18.70 16.26 -2.12
C VAL A 309 -18.18 14.85 -2.40
N ASN A 310 -17.38 14.33 -1.48
CA ASN A 310 -16.87 12.97 -1.52
C ASN A 310 -17.38 12.11 -0.36
N GLY A 311 -17.38 10.79 -0.57
CA GLY A 311 -17.73 9.82 0.44
C GLY A 311 -17.04 8.49 0.22
N PHE A 312 -16.40 8.00 1.28
CA PHE A 312 -15.71 6.71 1.31
C PHE A 312 -16.37 5.79 2.34
N TYR A 313 -16.64 4.55 1.92
CA TYR A 313 -17.16 3.50 2.80
C TYR A 313 -16.34 2.23 2.62
N SER A 314 -15.94 1.63 3.74
CA SER A 314 -15.22 0.36 3.76
C SER A 314 -15.66 -0.46 4.96
N ARG A 315 -15.88 -1.76 4.73
CA ARG A 315 -16.18 -2.72 5.78
C ARG A 315 -15.28 -3.94 5.64
N LEU A 316 -14.56 -4.23 6.70
CA LEU A 316 -13.76 -5.44 6.86
C LEU A 316 -14.47 -6.39 7.85
N SER A 317 -14.68 -7.63 7.43
CA SER A 317 -15.09 -8.74 8.30
C SER A 317 -13.94 -9.73 8.36
N ALA A 318 -13.41 -9.99 9.56
CA ALA A 318 -12.21 -10.79 9.74
C ALA A 318 -12.44 -11.89 10.79
N VAL A 319 -13.35 -12.82 10.50
CA VAL A 319 -13.67 -13.91 11.43
C VAL A 319 -12.46 -14.83 11.53
N ASN A 320 -11.95 -14.97 12.76
CA ASN A 320 -10.81 -15.82 13.06
C ASN A 320 -11.22 -17.03 13.90
N PHE A 321 -10.44 -18.09 13.77
CA PHE A 321 -10.45 -19.27 14.62
C PHE A 321 -9.02 -19.55 15.05
N ASP A 322 -8.83 -19.67 16.36
CA ASP A 322 -7.53 -19.95 16.97
C ASP A 322 -7.66 -21.22 17.82
N HIS A 323 -6.77 -22.17 17.56
CA HIS A 323 -6.58 -23.34 18.40
C HIS A 323 -5.19 -23.27 19.01
N SER A 324 -5.14 -23.14 20.33
CA SER A 324 -3.92 -22.89 21.08
C SER A 324 -3.72 -23.96 22.15
N TYR A 325 -2.61 -24.71 22.06
CA TYR A 325 -2.16 -25.63 23.11
C TYR A 325 -1.12 -24.93 23.97
N LEU A 326 -1.56 -24.54 25.17
CA LEU A 326 -0.76 -23.76 26.10
C LEU A 326 -0.12 -24.67 27.16
N ALA A 327 1.21 -24.72 27.18
CA ALA A 327 1.95 -25.24 28.32
C ALA A 327 2.35 -24.10 29.24
N ASN A 328 2.03 -24.22 30.53
CA ASN A 328 2.46 -23.28 31.56
C ASN A 328 3.44 -23.96 32.52
N PRO A 329 4.78 -23.86 32.29
CA PRO A 329 5.76 -24.53 33.13
C PRO A 329 5.79 -24.03 34.58
N GLN A 330 5.21 -22.86 34.89
CA GLN A 330 5.08 -22.38 36.27
C GLN A 330 4.40 -23.42 37.16
N ALA A 331 3.35 -24.09 36.67
CA ALA A 331 2.65 -25.12 37.42
C ALA A 331 3.58 -26.29 37.84
N LEU A 332 4.57 -26.64 37.01
CA LEU A 332 5.56 -27.68 37.33
C LEU A 332 6.59 -27.21 38.37
N LEU A 333 6.95 -25.92 38.35
CA LEU A 333 7.93 -25.33 39.27
C LEU A 333 7.36 -25.11 40.68
N ASP A 334 6.05 -24.86 40.77
CA ASP A 334 5.32 -24.65 42.03
C ASP A 334 4.86 -25.96 42.69
N GLY A 335 5.25 -27.12 42.13
CA GLY A 335 4.91 -28.44 42.66
C GLY A 335 3.51 -28.94 42.27
N GLY A 336 2.96 -28.47 41.15
CA GLY A 336 1.63 -28.85 40.66
C GLY A 336 1.59 -30.19 39.92
N TYR A 337 0.83 -31.12 40.53
CA TYR A 337 0.39 -32.49 40.13
C TYR A 337 1.44 -33.46 39.60
#